data_AF-A0A7K5UE30-F1
#
_entry.id   AF-A0A7K5UE30-F1
#
_cell.length_a   1.000
_cell.length_b   1.000
_cell.length_c   1.000
_cell.angle_alpha   90.00
_cell.angle_beta   90.00
_cell.angle_gamma   90.00
#
_symmetry.space_group_name_H-M   'P 1'
#
loop_
_entity.id
_entity.type
_entity.pdbx_description
1 polymer ?
#
loop_
_entity_poly.entity_id
_entity_poly.type
_entity_poly.pdbx_seq_one_letter_code
_entity_poly.pdbx_strand_id
1 'polypeptide(L)'
;IPDFGHKYYLQFSTEDYRTGENAGSCLATVLYPRKKSPPVVSIKCSHTKDQNEIQEEDNRLYQRIRQQTKPIAGSNIPDSYGHIEPALEPAWALAVAGSSSIMWEKSTEDVGYFLAQVKSVKQWMRKDNFIEFDYTVLLHEMPTQEMISCHMRLTWLPGHPLRVKHFCASKKHRLEEGSGLGSGSAAGLSEERGANF
;
A
#
# COMPACT_ATOMS: atom_id res chain seq x y z
N ILE A 1 5.29 12.65 -25.97
CA ILE A 1 6.18 13.83 -25.98
C ILE A 1 7.56 13.35 -26.40
N PRO A 2 8.09 13.82 -27.54
CA PRO A 2 9.45 13.47 -27.96
C PRO A 2 10.42 13.61 -26.78
N ASP A 3 11.25 12.61 -26.54
CA ASP A 3 12.25 12.52 -25.45
C ASP A 3 11.75 12.41 -24.00
N PHE A 4 10.52 12.81 -23.69
CA PHE A 4 9.99 12.77 -22.31
C PHE A 4 9.17 11.52 -21.99
N GLY A 5 8.57 10.86 -22.98
CA GLY A 5 7.70 9.70 -22.78
C GLY A 5 6.26 9.93 -23.26
N HIS A 6 5.31 9.10 -22.81
CA HIS A 6 3.92 9.19 -23.24
C HIS A 6 3.06 9.84 -22.16
N LYS A 7 2.27 10.82 -22.58
CA LYS A 7 1.41 11.60 -21.69
C LYS A 7 -0.05 11.34 -22.04
N TYR A 8 -0.81 10.97 -21.03
CA TYR A 8 -2.23 10.67 -21.09
C TYR A 8 -3.01 11.78 -20.40
N TYR A 9 -4.18 12.09 -20.94
CA TYR A 9 -5.16 13.02 -20.38
C TYR A 9 -6.42 12.23 -20.07
N LEU A 10 -6.83 12.23 -18.81
CA LEU A 10 -7.89 11.38 -18.30
C LEU A 10 -8.97 12.23 -17.64
N GLN A 11 -10.22 11.86 -17.88
CA GLN A 11 -11.39 12.34 -17.16
C GLN A 11 -12.16 11.11 -16.67
N PHE A 12 -12.42 11.03 -15.36
CA PHE A 12 -13.08 9.89 -14.76
C PHE A 12 -13.86 10.28 -13.50
N SER A 13 -14.84 9.47 -13.14
CA SER A 13 -15.53 9.53 -11.85
C SER A 13 -14.84 8.64 -10.82
N THR A 14 -14.99 8.97 -9.55
CA THR A 14 -14.50 8.18 -8.42
C THR A 14 -15.66 7.78 -7.54
N GLU A 15 -15.57 6.61 -6.92
CA GLU A 15 -16.56 6.10 -5.97
C GLU A 15 -15.93 5.93 -4.59
N ASP A 16 -16.74 6.10 -3.55
CA ASP A 16 -16.33 5.81 -2.18
C ASP A 16 -16.12 4.30 -2.06
N TYR A 17 -14.93 3.88 -1.64
CA TYR A 17 -14.59 2.46 -1.62
C TYR A 17 -15.43 1.61 -0.65
N ARG A 18 -16.14 2.24 0.31
CA ARG A 18 -16.99 1.56 1.29
C ARG A 18 -18.44 1.53 0.85
N THR A 19 -18.98 2.65 0.39
CA THR A 19 -20.41 2.78 0.05
C THR A 19 -20.69 2.52 -1.42
N GLY A 20 -19.68 2.62 -2.29
CA GLY A 20 -19.84 2.60 -3.74
C GLY A 20 -20.55 3.85 -4.29
N GLU A 21 -20.79 4.84 -3.43
CA GLU A 21 -21.45 6.08 -3.84
C GLU A 21 -20.48 6.97 -4.61
N ASN A 22 -21.02 7.84 -5.47
CA ASN A 22 -20.22 8.78 -6.22
C ASN A 22 -19.45 9.72 -5.28
N ALA A 23 -18.11 9.63 -5.31
CA ALA A 23 -17.20 10.47 -4.54
C ALA A 23 -16.71 11.71 -5.31
N GLY A 24 -17.09 11.83 -6.59
CA GLY A 24 -16.77 12.99 -7.41
C GLY A 24 -16.19 12.65 -8.78
N SER A 25 -15.58 13.64 -9.40
CA SER A 25 -14.92 13.49 -10.71
C SER A 25 -13.56 14.14 -10.72
N CYS A 26 -12.65 13.59 -11.51
CA CYS A 26 -11.27 14.04 -11.60
C CYS A 26 -10.83 14.25 -13.05
N LEU A 27 -9.97 15.25 -13.22
CA LEU A 27 -9.17 15.48 -14.42
C LEU A 27 -7.71 15.23 -14.06
N ALA A 28 -7.07 14.30 -14.77
CA ALA A 28 -5.69 13.93 -14.51
C ALA A 28 -4.83 13.96 -15.77
N THR A 29 -3.55 14.23 -15.57
CA THR A 29 -2.52 13.96 -16.56
C THR A 29 -1.49 13.00 -15.98
N VAL A 30 -1.17 11.95 -16.73
CA VAL A 30 -0.16 10.96 -16.36
C VAL A 30 0.90 10.92 -17.44
N LEU A 31 2.15 11.19 -17.08
CA LEU A 31 3.30 11.04 -17.97
C LEU A 31 4.09 9.82 -17.52
N TYR A 32 4.19 8.81 -18.38
CA TYR A 32 5.11 7.69 -18.22
C TYR A 32 6.45 8.05 -18.86
N PRO A 33 7.52 8.25 -18.08
CA PRO A 33 8.80 8.68 -18.63
C PRO A 33 9.50 7.55 -19.40
N ARG A 34 10.31 7.90 -20.41
CA ARG A 34 11.13 6.89 -21.12
C ARG A 34 12.20 6.26 -20.22
N LYS A 35 12.71 7.03 -19.25
CA LYS A 35 13.66 6.52 -18.26
C LYS A 35 12.89 5.75 -17.20
N LYS A 36 13.51 4.71 -16.62
CA LYS A 36 12.94 3.95 -15.51
C LYS A 36 12.80 4.85 -14.28
N SER A 37 11.66 5.50 -14.15
CA SER A 37 11.26 6.36 -13.03
C SER A 37 9.75 6.30 -12.85
N PRO A 38 9.22 6.59 -11.65
CA PRO A 38 7.78 6.64 -11.41
C PRO A 38 7.04 7.56 -12.40
N PRO A 39 5.76 7.27 -12.69
CA PRO A 39 4.91 8.15 -13.50
C PRO A 39 4.78 9.54 -12.87
N VAL A 40 4.79 10.60 -13.67
CA VAL A 40 4.52 11.95 -13.20
C VAL A 40 3.03 12.23 -13.33
N VAL A 41 2.37 12.45 -12.19
CA VAL A 41 0.92 12.62 -12.10
C VAL A 41 0.57 14.03 -11.64
N SER A 42 -0.39 14.65 -12.33
CA SER A 42 -1.09 15.85 -11.86
C SER A 42 -2.58 15.57 -11.93
N ILE A 43 -3.30 15.83 -10.85
CA ILE A 43 -4.72 15.54 -10.72
C ILE A 43 -5.45 16.72 -10.07
N LYS A 44 -6.66 16.98 -10.55
CA LYS A 44 -7.62 17.90 -9.93
C LYS A 44 -8.95 17.17 -9.81
N CYS A 45 -9.50 17.10 -8.60
CA CYS A 45 -10.77 16.44 -8.34
C CYS A 45 -11.78 17.44 -7.80
N SER A 46 -13.03 17.25 -8.20
CA SER A 46 -14.21 17.89 -7.62
C SER A 46 -14.92 16.81 -6.80
N HIS A 47 -14.82 16.93 -5.48
CA HIS A 47 -15.42 15.99 -4.52
C HIS A 47 -16.90 16.29 -4.33
N THR A 48 -17.69 15.25 -4.04
CA THR A 48 -19.09 15.42 -3.64
C THR A 48 -19.22 15.92 -2.20
N LYS A 49 -18.29 15.50 -1.33
CA LYS A 49 -18.15 16.00 0.05
C LYS A 49 -17.30 17.26 0.08
N ASP A 50 -17.60 18.16 1.01
CA ASP A 50 -16.75 19.32 1.25
C ASP A 50 -15.49 18.95 2.05
N GLN A 51 -14.53 19.88 2.14
CA GLN A 51 -13.27 19.63 2.83
C GLN A 51 -13.44 19.41 4.35
N ASN A 52 -14.46 20.00 4.96
CA ASN A 52 -14.70 19.86 6.39
C ASN A 52 -15.25 18.47 6.70
N GLU A 53 -16.17 17.96 5.88
CA GLU A 53 -16.71 16.61 5.98
C GLU A 53 -15.60 15.56 5.85
N ILE A 54 -14.71 15.70 4.85
CA ILE A 54 -13.56 14.80 4.68
C ILE A 54 -12.66 14.83 5.91
N GLN A 55 -12.37 16.04 6.44
CA GLN A 55 -11.52 16.20 7.61
C GLN A 55 -12.15 15.60 8.88
N GLU A 56 -13.48 15.69 9.01
CA GLU A 56 -14.23 15.09 10.12
C GLU A 56 -14.19 13.55 10.05
N GLU A 57 -14.35 12.96 8.86
CA GLU A 57 -14.22 11.53 8.65
C GLU A 57 -12.82 11.00 8.98
N ASP A 58 -11.77 11.70 8.52
CA ASP A 58 -10.38 11.40 8.87
C ASP A 58 -10.15 11.49 10.39
N ASN A 59 -10.69 12.52 11.04
CA ASN A 59 -10.60 12.67 12.49
C ASN A 59 -11.33 11.54 13.23
N ARG A 60 -12.50 11.12 12.74
CA ARG A 60 -13.25 10.00 13.31
C ARG A 60 -12.47 8.69 13.20
N LEU A 61 -11.83 8.44 12.05
CA LEU A 61 -10.96 7.29 11.84
C LEU A 61 -9.75 7.32 12.80
N TYR A 62 -9.10 8.48 12.90
CA TYR A 62 -7.97 8.70 13.80
C TYR A 62 -8.35 8.44 15.26
N GLN A 63 -9.45 9.02 15.73
CA GLN A 63 -9.93 8.81 17.10
C GLN A 63 -10.28 7.34 17.36
N ARG A 64 -10.92 6.66 16.40
CA ARG A 64 -11.23 5.23 16.51
C ARG A 64 -9.96 4.39 16.70
N ILE A 65 -8.87 4.71 16.00
CA ILE A 65 -7.59 4.00 16.17
C ILE A 65 -6.93 4.35 17.52
N ARG A 66 -6.95 5.62 17.93
CA ARG A 66 -6.33 6.09 19.18
C ARG A 66 -7.04 5.60 20.45
N GLN A 67 -8.35 5.40 20.39
CA GLN A 67 -9.16 4.94 21.52
C GLN A 67 -9.05 3.43 21.77
N GLN A 68 -8.41 2.67 20.86
CA GLN A 68 -8.23 1.24 21.08
C GLN A 68 -7.29 0.98 22.26
N THR A 69 -7.70 0.09 23.16
CA THR A 69 -6.92 -0.29 24.34
C THR A 69 -5.76 -1.23 24.01
N LYS A 70 -5.82 -1.89 22.85
CA LYS A 70 -4.79 -2.78 22.34
C LYS A 70 -4.35 -2.31 20.95
N PRO A 71 -3.07 -2.48 20.59
CA PRO A 71 -2.62 -2.20 19.23
C PRO A 71 -3.37 -3.08 18.22
N ILE A 72 -3.82 -2.49 17.11
CA ILE A 72 -4.45 -3.26 16.03
C ILE A 72 -3.42 -4.24 15.47
N ALA A 73 -3.78 -5.52 15.42
CA ALA A 73 -2.99 -6.55 14.76
C ALA A 73 -3.94 -7.52 14.04
N GLY A 74 -3.53 -7.99 12.87
CA GLY A 74 -4.36 -8.87 12.05
C GLY A 74 -3.58 -9.48 10.90
N SER A 75 -4.20 -10.43 10.21
CA SER A 75 -3.60 -11.16 9.10
C SER A 75 -4.67 -11.59 8.11
N ASN A 76 -4.28 -11.74 6.84
CA ASN A 76 -5.17 -12.13 5.75
C ASN A 76 -6.43 -11.24 5.68
N ILE A 77 -6.24 -9.95 5.37
CA ILE A 77 -7.33 -8.95 5.24
C ILE A 77 -7.39 -8.47 3.79
N PRO A 78 -8.50 -8.65 3.05
CA PRO A 78 -9.63 -9.50 3.42
C PRO A 78 -9.23 -10.97 3.52
N ASP A 79 -10.08 -11.77 4.17
CA ASP A 79 -9.93 -13.21 4.23
C ASP A 79 -10.18 -13.86 2.86
N SER A 80 -10.15 -15.20 2.79
CA SER A 80 -10.36 -15.94 1.53
C SER A 80 -11.75 -15.76 0.91
N TYR A 81 -12.71 -15.19 1.65
CA TYR A 81 -14.07 -14.95 1.21
C TYR A 81 -14.33 -13.46 0.92
N GLY A 82 -13.31 -12.61 1.01
CA GLY A 82 -13.46 -11.17 0.83
C GLY A 82 -13.97 -10.45 2.09
N HIS A 83 -14.06 -11.12 3.23
CA HIS A 83 -14.54 -10.51 4.47
C HIS A 83 -13.43 -9.73 5.19
N ILE A 84 -13.80 -8.58 5.75
CA ILE A 84 -12.95 -7.74 6.58
C ILE A 84 -13.67 -7.58 7.92
N GLU A 85 -13.02 -8.03 9.00
CA GLU A 85 -13.55 -7.81 10.35
C GLU A 85 -13.68 -6.31 10.63
N PRO A 86 -14.80 -5.83 11.22
CA PRO A 86 -15.01 -4.40 11.49
C PRO A 86 -13.89 -3.75 12.31
N ALA A 87 -13.24 -4.51 13.19
CA ALA A 87 -12.11 -4.03 14.00
C ALA A 87 -10.84 -3.76 13.17
N LEU A 88 -10.72 -4.40 12.00
CA LEU A 88 -9.57 -4.30 11.08
C LEU A 88 -9.82 -3.33 9.92
N GLU A 89 -11.06 -2.82 9.75
CA GLU A 89 -11.37 -1.78 8.75
C GLU A 89 -10.38 -0.61 8.75
N PRO A 90 -9.97 -0.03 9.92
CA PRO A 90 -9.02 1.08 9.91
C PRO A 90 -7.65 0.70 9.35
N ALA A 91 -7.19 -0.52 9.66
CA ALA A 91 -5.94 -1.03 9.15
C ALA A 91 -6.01 -1.30 7.64
N TRP A 92 -7.14 -1.82 7.15
CA TRP A 92 -7.38 -2.00 5.71
C TRP A 92 -7.41 -0.68 4.95
N ALA A 93 -8.16 0.32 5.43
CA ALA A 93 -8.26 1.64 4.80
C ALA A 93 -6.88 2.29 4.60
N LEU A 94 -6.05 2.27 5.65
CA LEU A 94 -4.68 2.78 5.58
C LEU A 94 -3.78 1.90 4.70
N ALA A 95 -3.99 0.58 4.64
CA ALA A 95 -3.26 -0.29 3.73
C ALA A 95 -3.57 0.03 2.26
N VAL A 96 -4.84 0.28 1.91
CA VAL A 96 -5.24 0.70 0.56
C VAL A 96 -4.55 2.01 0.19
N ALA A 97 -4.65 3.03 1.05
CA ALA A 97 -4.01 4.32 0.82
C ALA A 97 -2.49 4.20 0.69
N GLY A 98 -1.84 3.48 1.61
CA GLY A 98 -0.39 3.29 1.60
C GLY A 98 0.11 2.49 0.40
N SER A 99 -0.59 1.40 0.06
CA SER A 99 -0.25 0.56 -1.09
C SER A 99 -0.37 1.34 -2.40
N SER A 100 -1.30 2.30 -2.50
CA SER A 100 -1.42 3.12 -3.70
C SER A 100 -0.16 3.92 -4.04
N SER A 101 0.63 4.34 -3.04
CA SER A 101 1.95 4.94 -3.24
C SER A 101 2.92 3.95 -3.88
N ILE A 102 2.97 2.72 -3.37
CA ILE A 102 3.84 1.65 -3.89
C ILE A 102 3.45 1.30 -5.33
N MET A 103 2.15 1.16 -5.57
CA MET A 103 1.59 0.86 -6.89
C MET A 103 1.96 1.97 -7.88
N TRP A 104 1.74 3.24 -7.53
CA TRP A 104 2.14 4.37 -8.35
C TRP A 104 3.63 4.37 -8.68
N GLU A 105 4.51 4.18 -7.68
CA GLU A 105 5.96 4.18 -7.89
C GLU A 105 6.44 3.08 -8.84
N LYS A 106 5.72 1.95 -8.88
CA LYS A 106 6.08 0.78 -9.69
C LYS A 106 5.39 0.71 -11.04
N SER A 107 4.26 1.40 -11.22
CA SER A 107 3.47 1.33 -12.45
C SER A 107 4.25 1.80 -13.67
N THR A 108 4.07 1.07 -14.77
CA THR A 108 4.53 1.43 -16.11
C THR A 108 3.33 1.51 -17.04
N GLU A 109 3.54 1.81 -18.31
CA GLU A 109 2.44 1.84 -19.29
C GLU A 109 1.78 0.48 -19.49
N ASP A 110 2.55 -0.58 -19.33
CA ASP A 110 2.19 -1.97 -19.57
C ASP A 110 1.85 -2.75 -18.30
N VAL A 111 2.11 -2.18 -17.12
CA VAL A 111 1.93 -2.87 -15.83
C VAL A 111 1.17 -2.00 -14.84
N GLY A 112 0.09 -2.56 -14.30
CA GLY A 112 -0.69 -1.99 -13.20
C GLY A 112 -0.75 -2.92 -12.00
N TYR A 113 -1.17 -2.39 -10.86
CA TYR A 113 -1.21 -3.12 -9.60
C TYR A 113 -2.53 -2.94 -8.87
N PHE A 114 -2.93 -3.96 -8.11
CA PHE A 114 -4.04 -3.92 -7.17
C PHE A 114 -3.59 -4.43 -5.80
N LEU A 115 -4.10 -3.85 -4.72
CA LEU A 115 -3.93 -4.46 -3.39
C LEU A 115 -4.85 -5.68 -3.30
N ALA A 116 -4.26 -6.88 -3.28
CA ALA A 116 -5.02 -8.10 -3.18
C ALA A 116 -5.34 -8.47 -1.74
N GLN A 117 -4.35 -8.34 -0.85
CA GLN A 117 -4.48 -8.75 0.55
C GLN A 117 -3.41 -8.09 1.42
N VAL A 118 -3.76 -7.76 2.65
CA VAL A 118 -2.82 -7.55 3.76
C VAL A 118 -2.55 -8.90 4.40
N LYS A 119 -1.34 -9.44 4.19
CA LYS A 119 -0.92 -10.71 4.81
C LYS A 119 -0.74 -10.58 6.31
N SER A 120 -0.17 -9.48 6.76
CA SER A 120 -0.04 -9.18 8.18
C SER A 120 -0.07 -7.67 8.40
N VAL A 121 -0.64 -7.24 9.53
CA VAL A 121 -0.56 -5.86 10.01
C VAL A 121 -0.32 -5.85 11.51
N LYS A 122 0.50 -4.92 11.96
CA LYS A 122 0.68 -4.60 13.37
C LYS A 122 0.82 -3.10 13.56
N GLN A 123 0.00 -2.53 14.43
CA GLN A 123 0.14 -1.16 14.88
C GLN A 123 1.33 -1.03 15.82
N TRP A 124 2.14 0.00 15.62
CA TRP A 124 3.23 0.35 16.50
C TRP A 124 2.80 1.45 17.44
N MET A 125 2.90 1.17 18.74
CA MET A 125 2.55 2.15 19.77
C MET A 125 3.60 3.24 19.80
N ARG A 126 3.15 4.48 19.66
CA ARG A 126 3.99 5.68 19.70
C ARG A 126 3.59 6.58 20.86
N LYS A 127 4.56 7.37 21.34
CA LYS A 127 4.33 8.41 22.35
C LYS A 127 3.82 9.71 21.75
N ASP A 128 4.04 9.93 20.45
CA ASP A 128 3.54 11.10 19.73
C ASP A 128 2.10 10.88 19.22
N ASN A 129 1.61 11.84 18.45
CA ASN A 129 0.26 11.82 17.88
C ASN A 129 0.18 11.02 16.58
N PHE A 130 1.29 10.53 16.04
CA PHE A 130 1.24 9.78 14.78
C PHE A 130 0.70 8.37 15.01
N ILE A 131 -0.08 7.90 14.06
CA ILE A 131 -0.43 6.49 13.91
C ILE A 131 0.66 5.86 13.06
N GLU A 132 1.11 4.68 13.47
CA GLU A 132 2.10 3.94 12.71
C GLU A 132 1.75 2.46 12.65
N PHE A 133 1.93 1.91 11.45
CA PHE A 133 1.64 0.52 11.15
C PHE A 133 2.78 -0.10 10.37
N ASP A 134 2.97 -1.38 10.63
CA ASP A 134 3.86 -2.27 9.90
C ASP A 134 3.01 -3.32 9.20
N TYR A 135 3.12 -3.36 7.88
CA TYR A 135 2.33 -4.21 7.00
C TYR A 135 3.23 -5.15 6.21
N THR A 136 2.71 -6.34 5.95
CA THR A 136 3.06 -7.15 4.79
C THR A 136 1.84 -7.15 3.86
N VAL A 137 1.94 -6.51 2.70
CA VAL A 137 0.87 -6.45 1.70
C VAL A 137 1.22 -7.29 0.47
N LEU A 138 0.20 -7.83 -0.19
CA LEU A 138 0.31 -8.50 -1.47
C LEU A 138 -0.30 -7.64 -2.56
N LEU A 139 0.52 -7.27 -3.52
CA LEU A 139 0.10 -6.57 -4.73
C LEU A 139 -0.07 -7.59 -5.85
N HIS A 140 -1.21 -7.53 -6.53
CA HIS A 140 -1.48 -8.30 -7.73
C HIS A 140 -1.06 -7.47 -8.95
N GLU A 141 -0.04 -7.94 -9.67
CA GLU A 141 0.48 -7.32 -10.88
C GLU A 141 -0.33 -7.78 -12.11
N MET A 142 -0.84 -6.82 -12.88
CA MET A 142 -1.56 -7.05 -14.13
C MET A 142 -0.73 -6.50 -15.30
N PRO A 143 -0.60 -7.25 -16.43
CA PRO A 143 -1.33 -8.47 -16.75
C PRO A 143 -0.66 -9.78 -16.30
N THR A 144 0.54 -9.74 -15.70
CA THR A 144 1.36 -10.94 -15.43
C THR A 144 0.74 -11.96 -14.47
N GLN A 145 -0.30 -11.56 -13.70
CA GLN A 145 -0.93 -12.35 -12.65
C GLN A 145 0.02 -12.69 -11.48
N GLU A 146 1.10 -11.93 -11.32
CA GLU A 146 2.06 -12.18 -10.24
C GLU A 146 1.58 -11.55 -8.92
N MET A 147 1.80 -12.29 -7.82
CA MET A 147 1.58 -11.79 -6.46
C MET A 147 2.90 -11.33 -5.87
N ILE A 148 3.05 -10.02 -5.66
CA ILE A 148 4.25 -9.38 -5.13
C ILE A 148 4.05 -9.08 -3.66
N SER A 149 4.90 -9.66 -2.81
CA SER A 149 4.93 -9.34 -1.38
C SER A 149 5.75 -8.09 -1.12
N CYS A 150 5.15 -7.11 -0.45
CA CYS A 150 5.79 -5.88 -0.04
C CYS A 150 5.63 -5.67 1.47
N HIS A 151 6.74 -5.39 2.12
CA HIS A 151 6.71 -4.84 3.48
C HIS A 151 6.57 -3.34 3.40
N MET A 152 5.67 -2.79 4.20
CA MET A 152 5.31 -1.39 4.18
C MET A 152 5.19 -0.85 5.60
N ARG A 153 5.97 0.19 5.90
CA ARG A 153 5.87 1.00 7.10
C ARG A 153 5.11 2.28 6.77
N LEU A 154 3.97 2.45 7.41
CA LEU A 154 3.07 3.58 7.17
C LEU A 154 3.00 4.46 8.43
N THR A 155 3.09 5.76 8.24
CA THR A 155 2.89 6.75 9.31
C THR A 155 1.89 7.81 8.88
N TRP A 156 0.88 8.07 9.71
CA TRP A 156 -0.24 8.93 9.39
C TRP A 156 -0.66 9.82 10.56
N LEU A 157 -1.09 11.03 10.24
CA LEU A 157 -1.75 11.97 11.13
C LEU A 157 -2.75 12.77 10.27
N PRO A 158 -4.01 12.96 10.69
CA PRO A 158 -4.96 13.77 9.94
C PRO A 158 -4.41 15.16 9.57
N GLY A 159 -4.79 15.64 8.39
CA GLY A 159 -4.30 16.91 7.84
C GLY A 159 -2.83 16.89 7.38
N HIS A 160 -2.12 15.77 7.49
CA HIS A 160 -0.74 15.62 7.02
C HIS A 160 -0.64 14.54 5.92
N PRO A 161 0.29 14.69 4.96
CA PRO A 161 0.52 13.65 3.97
C PRO A 161 0.88 12.30 4.60
N LEU A 162 0.30 11.24 4.05
CA LEU A 162 0.65 9.87 4.42
C LEU A 162 2.12 9.60 4.07
N ARG A 163 2.88 9.07 5.04
CA ARG A 163 4.29 8.69 4.81
C ARG A 163 4.40 7.19 4.70
N VAL A 164 5.02 6.74 3.61
CA VAL A 164 5.18 5.32 3.31
C VAL A 164 6.67 5.03 3.08
N LYS A 165 7.20 4.04 3.79
CA LYS A 165 8.48 3.39 3.46
C LYS A 165 8.18 1.95 3.11
N HIS A 166 8.78 1.41 2.07
CA HIS A 166 8.47 0.06 1.65
C HIS A 166 9.66 -0.64 1.00
N PHE A 167 9.60 -1.98 1.00
CA PHE A 167 10.43 -2.82 0.16
C PHE A 167 9.60 -3.99 -0.34
N CYS A 168 9.83 -4.43 -1.58
CA CYS A 168 9.12 -5.56 -2.15
C CYS A 168 10.11 -6.66 -2.49
N ALA A 169 9.71 -7.91 -2.22
CA ALA A 169 10.51 -9.08 -2.57
C ALA A 169 10.80 -9.06 -4.08
N SER A 170 12.08 -9.10 -4.44
CA SER A 170 12.46 -9.28 -5.85
C SER A 170 12.28 -10.75 -6.24
N LYS A 171 12.00 -11.00 -7.53
CA LYS A 171 11.79 -12.36 -8.09
C LYS A 171 12.90 -13.38 -7.72
N LYS A 172 14.09 -12.91 -7.34
CA LYS A 172 15.25 -13.77 -7.00
C LYS A 172 15.14 -14.50 -5.67
N HIS A 173 14.31 -14.06 -4.72
CA HIS A 173 14.22 -14.72 -3.41
C HIS A 173 13.26 -15.93 -3.36
N ARG A 174 12.45 -16.15 -4.39
CA ARG A 174 11.47 -17.26 -4.40
C ARG A 174 12.05 -18.61 -4.84
N LEU A 175 13.31 -18.64 -5.29
CA LEU A 175 13.98 -19.84 -5.78
C LEU A 175 14.83 -20.57 -4.72
N GLU A 176 15.13 -19.95 -3.56
CA GLU A 176 15.97 -20.59 -2.53
C GLU A 176 15.21 -21.26 -1.38
N GLU A 177 13.93 -20.95 -1.16
CA GLU A 177 13.16 -21.56 -0.05
C GLU A 177 12.42 -22.85 -0.45
N GLY A 178 12.69 -23.39 -1.65
CA GLY A 178 12.01 -24.53 -2.23
C GLY A 178 12.91 -25.73 -2.55
N SER A 179 13.81 -26.13 -1.64
CA SER A 179 14.52 -27.41 -1.78
C SER A 179 14.47 -28.20 -0.48
N GLY A 180 13.34 -28.87 -0.24
CA GLY A 180 13.30 -30.01 0.65
C GLY A 180 13.98 -31.20 -0.03
N LEU A 181 15.23 -31.46 0.34
CA LEU A 181 15.89 -32.77 0.23
C LEU A 181 17.05 -32.76 1.24
N GLY A 182 16.89 -33.55 2.31
CA GLY A 182 17.92 -33.73 3.31
C GLY A 182 19.13 -34.46 2.72
N SER A 183 20.32 -33.98 3.07
CA SER A 183 21.53 -34.80 3.14
C SER A 183 22.55 -34.06 4.00
N GLY A 184 23.01 -34.71 5.07
CA GLY A 184 23.95 -34.13 6.01
C GLY A 184 25.38 -34.08 5.46
N SER A 185 26.12 -33.03 5.84
CA SER A 185 27.53 -33.11 6.23
C SER A 185 28.03 -31.75 6.73
N ALA A 186 29.01 -31.84 7.62
CA ALA A 186 29.50 -30.78 8.48
C ALA A 186 30.48 -29.80 7.81
N ALA A 187 30.73 -28.72 8.57
CA ALA A 187 31.85 -27.77 8.55
C ALA A 187 31.64 -26.44 7.80
N GLY A 188 31.90 -25.33 8.52
CA GLY A 188 32.34 -24.06 7.95
C GLY A 188 31.66 -22.81 8.49
N LEU A 189 32.21 -22.24 9.58
CA LEU A 189 31.95 -20.87 10.06
C LEU A 189 32.30 -19.81 9.01
N SER A 190 31.51 -18.72 8.93
CA SER A 190 31.88 -17.30 8.70
C SER A 190 30.58 -16.48 8.56
N GLU A 191 30.12 -15.80 9.61
CA GLU A 191 30.37 -14.39 9.96
C GLU A 191 29.45 -13.38 9.22
N GLU A 192 28.39 -13.01 9.96
CA GLU A 192 27.81 -11.68 10.16
C GLU A 192 27.90 -10.59 9.07
N ARG A 193 26.72 -10.13 8.62
CA ARG A 193 26.43 -8.69 8.54
C ARG A 193 24.95 -8.41 8.71
N GLY A 194 24.60 -7.93 9.90
CA GLY A 194 23.29 -7.39 10.21
C GLY A 194 22.99 -6.15 9.35
N ALA A 195 21.83 -6.17 8.70
CA ALA A 195 21.17 -4.94 8.28
C ALA A 195 20.37 -4.44 9.49
N ASN A 196 20.82 -3.33 10.07
CA ASN A 196 20.14 -2.63 11.15
C ASN A 196 18.80 -2.07 10.64
N PHE A 197 17.71 -2.46 11.29
CA PHE A 197 16.39 -1.85 11.22
C PHE A 197 16.14 -0.97 12.45
#